data_AF-A0A1X9Z582-F1
#
_entry.id   AF-A0A1X9Z582-F1
#
_cell.length_a   1.000
_cell.length_b   1.000
_cell.length_c   1.000
_cell.angle_alpha   90.00
_cell.angle_beta   90.00
_cell.angle_gamma   90.00
#
_symmetry.space_group_name_H-M   'P 1'
#
loop_
_entity.id
_entity.type
_entity.pdbx_description
1 polymer ?
#
loop_
_entity_poly.entity_id
_entity_poly.type
_entity_poly.pdbx_seq_one_letter_code
_entity_poly.pdbx_strand_id
1 'polypeptide(L)'
;MNKPGDKIKYREYLDALDIVLRFSKQLQSDFSDSETPIDTDILDQAETLLLDVLQNVNSIRLFNVLSLFLDAEIKYGKIPFGTSDKITVSFFVTKYRLQDLRKIRNFGSNARSCLTKALSDHGYTLLP
;
A
#
# COMPACT_ATOMS: atom_id res chain seq x y z
N MET A 1 -13.51 38.59 22.76
CA MET A 1 -12.12 38.46 22.28
C MET A 1 -11.41 37.46 23.19
N ASN A 2 -11.26 36.20 22.77
CA ASN A 2 -10.50 35.20 23.54
C ASN A 2 -9.04 35.20 23.08
N LYS A 3 -8.12 35.25 24.05
CA LYS A 3 -6.66 35.28 23.89
C LYS A 3 -6.10 33.86 23.67
N PRO A 4 -4.89 33.72 23.09
CA PRO A 4 -4.26 32.42 22.89
C PRO A 4 -3.79 31.85 24.23
N GLY A 5 -4.24 30.63 24.57
CA GLY A 5 -3.82 29.92 25.79
C GLY A 5 -4.94 29.41 26.69
N ASP A 6 -6.19 29.29 26.20
CA ASP A 6 -7.27 28.66 26.96
C ASP A 6 -6.91 27.19 27.24
N LYS A 7 -6.55 26.92 28.51
CA LYS A 7 -6.37 25.56 29.02
C LYS A 7 -7.75 24.94 29.15
N ILE A 8 -8.03 23.98 28.28
CA ILE A 8 -9.22 23.11 28.36
C ILE A 8 -9.36 22.56 29.78
N LYS A 9 -10.57 22.66 30.34
CA LYS A 9 -10.86 22.10 31.66
C LYS A 9 -10.77 20.58 31.57
N TYR A 10 -10.34 19.93 32.66
CA TYR A 10 -10.18 18.47 32.68
C TYR A 10 -11.44 17.70 32.25
N ARG A 11 -12.64 18.22 32.56
CA ARG A 11 -13.91 17.65 32.08
C ARG A 11 -14.07 17.77 30.56
N GLU A 12 -13.75 18.91 29.98
CA GLU A 12 -13.81 19.13 28.53
C GLU A 12 -12.80 18.23 27.80
N TYR A 13 -11.65 17.96 28.41
CA TYR A 13 -10.69 16.98 27.91
C TYR A 13 -11.24 15.53 27.93
N LEU A 14 -11.88 15.13 29.03
CA LEU A 14 -12.50 13.80 29.14
C LEU A 14 -13.67 13.62 28.17
N ASP A 15 -14.49 14.65 27.99
CA ASP A 15 -15.59 14.64 27.03
C ASP A 15 -15.05 14.55 25.59
N ALA A 16 -13.99 15.28 25.26
CA ALA A 16 -13.32 15.19 23.96
C ALA A 16 -12.72 13.79 23.73
N LEU A 17 -12.13 13.17 24.75
CA LEU A 17 -11.62 11.80 24.66
C LEU A 17 -12.73 10.78 24.43
N ASP A 18 -13.89 10.91 25.09
CA ASP A 18 -15.02 10.00 24.89
C ASP A 18 -15.58 10.12 23.46
N ILE A 19 -15.65 11.34 22.91
CA ILE A 19 -16.05 11.57 21.52
C ILE A 19 -15.07 10.90 20.55
N VAL A 20 -13.76 11.07 20.77
CA VAL A 20 -12.72 10.44 19.92
C VAL A 20 -12.79 8.92 20.01
N LEU A 21 -12.98 8.36 21.21
CA LEU A 21 -13.07 6.91 21.42
C LEU A 21 -14.33 6.31 20.79
N ARG A 22 -15.46 7.03 20.87
CA ARG A 22 -16.70 6.62 20.18
C ARG A 22 -16.52 6.68 18.67
N PHE A 23 -15.92 7.74 18.13
CA PHE A 23 -15.66 7.87 16.71
C PHE A 23 -14.68 6.81 16.19
N SER A 24 -13.62 6.49 16.97
CA SER A 24 -12.70 5.41 16.60
C SER A 24 -13.36 4.04 16.65
N LYS A 25 -14.26 3.80 17.62
CA LYS A 25 -15.05 2.56 17.67
C LYS A 25 -16.04 2.47 16.53
N GLN A 26 -16.63 3.58 16.12
CA GLN A 26 -17.57 3.65 15.02
C GLN A 26 -16.86 3.43 13.67
N LEU A 27 -15.68 4.03 13.48
CA LEU A 27 -14.79 3.68 12.36
C LEU A 27 -14.44 2.19 12.40
N GLN A 28 -14.03 1.66 13.55
CA GLN A 28 -13.71 0.22 13.66
C GLN A 28 -14.91 -0.68 13.39
N SER A 29 -16.13 -0.31 13.79
CA SER A 29 -17.33 -1.09 13.45
C SER A 29 -17.69 -0.99 11.98
N ASP A 30 -17.55 0.20 11.37
CA ASP A 30 -17.74 0.40 9.93
C ASP A 30 -16.69 -0.36 9.09
N PHE A 31 -15.52 -0.67 9.68
CA PHE A 31 -14.47 -1.49 9.05
C PHE A 31 -14.46 -2.97 9.48
N SER A 32 -15.30 -3.40 10.43
CA SER A 32 -15.29 -4.78 10.96
C SER A 32 -16.47 -5.65 10.51
N ASP A 33 -17.52 -5.08 9.92
CA ASP A 33 -18.65 -5.84 9.39
C ASP A 33 -18.64 -5.96 7.85
N SER A 34 -17.52 -5.61 7.21
CA SER A 34 -17.30 -5.86 5.78
C SER A 34 -15.95 -6.53 5.54
N GLU A 35 -15.82 -7.81 5.91
CA GLU A 35 -15.04 -8.77 5.12
C GLU A 35 -15.71 -9.00 3.75
N THR A 36 -16.01 -7.90 3.04
CA THR A 36 -16.22 -7.97 1.61
C THR A 36 -14.83 -7.86 1.00
N PRO A 37 -14.38 -8.84 0.18
CA PRO A 37 -13.20 -8.61 -0.63
C PRO A 37 -13.42 -7.29 -1.35
N ILE A 38 -12.46 -6.37 -1.27
CA ILE A 38 -12.53 -5.13 -2.05
C ILE A 38 -12.76 -5.57 -3.49
N ASP A 39 -13.97 -5.30 -3.99
CA ASP A 39 -14.30 -5.61 -5.36
C ASP A 39 -13.42 -4.71 -6.21
N THR A 40 -12.42 -5.35 -6.81
CA THR A 40 -11.30 -4.68 -7.47
C THR A 40 -11.70 -4.11 -8.82
N ASP A 41 -12.97 -4.30 -9.20
CA ASP A 41 -13.59 -3.79 -10.43
C ASP A 41 -13.96 -2.30 -10.36
N ILE A 42 -13.80 -1.63 -9.21
CA ILE A 42 -14.04 -0.17 -9.06
C ILE A 42 -12.73 0.61 -8.83
N LEU A 43 -11.55 -0.01 -9.03
CA LEU A 43 -10.36 0.79 -9.28
C LEU A 43 -10.43 1.25 -10.75
N ASP A 44 -10.73 2.53 -10.92
CA ASP A 44 -10.83 3.27 -12.18
C ASP A 44 -9.91 2.72 -13.28
N GLN A 45 -10.46 2.67 -14.48
CA GLN A 45 -9.95 2.14 -15.75
C GLN A 45 -8.62 2.76 -16.26
N ALA A 46 -7.80 3.35 -15.39
CA ALA A 46 -6.53 4.00 -15.72
C ALA A 46 -5.32 3.49 -14.90
N GLU A 47 -5.52 2.69 -13.83
CA GLU A 47 -4.38 2.19 -13.06
C GLU A 47 -3.71 0.99 -13.75
N THR A 48 -2.40 1.12 -14.01
CA THR A 48 -1.62 0.05 -14.63
C THR A 48 -1.28 -1.03 -13.60
N LEU A 49 -1.50 -2.29 -13.95
CA LEU A 49 -1.14 -3.43 -13.11
C LEU A 49 0.38 -3.64 -13.10
N LEU A 50 0.94 -3.90 -11.92
CA LEU A 50 2.39 -4.03 -11.75
C LEU A 50 2.95 -5.21 -12.53
N LEU A 51 2.28 -6.37 -12.46
CA LEU A 51 2.73 -7.57 -13.13
C LEU A 51 2.64 -7.43 -14.66
N ASP A 52 1.67 -6.71 -15.19
CA ASP A 52 1.57 -6.42 -16.64
C ASP A 52 2.72 -5.54 -17.12
N VAL A 53 3.08 -4.50 -16.34
CA VAL A 53 4.26 -3.68 -16.63
C VAL A 53 5.52 -4.54 -16.65
N LEU A 54 5.64 -5.47 -15.70
CA LEU A 54 6.81 -6.34 -15.59
C LEU A 54 6.85 -7.46 -16.64
N GLN A 55 5.71 -7.91 -17.18
CA GLN A 55 5.68 -8.85 -18.31
C GLN A 55 6.30 -8.24 -19.57
N ASN A 56 6.11 -6.94 -19.78
CA ASN A 56 6.71 -6.21 -20.90
C ASN A 56 8.23 -5.99 -20.73
N VAL A 57 8.77 -6.24 -19.54
CA VAL A 57 10.20 -6.21 -19.27
C VAL A 57 10.77 -7.59 -19.59
N ASN A 58 11.80 -7.67 -20.42
CA ASN A 58 12.52 -8.91 -20.80
C ASN A 58 13.30 -9.55 -19.63
N SER A 59 12.66 -9.76 -18.48
CA SER A 59 13.24 -10.36 -17.28
C SER A 59 12.22 -11.22 -16.54
N ILE A 60 12.04 -12.45 -17.03
CA ILE A 60 11.22 -13.49 -16.39
C ILE A 60 11.64 -13.69 -14.92
N ARG A 61 12.93 -13.56 -14.62
CA ARG A 61 13.44 -13.66 -13.26
C ARG A 61 12.92 -12.55 -12.35
N LEU A 62 12.85 -11.31 -12.83
CA LEU A 62 12.30 -10.19 -12.07
C LEU A 62 10.82 -10.40 -11.79
N PHE A 63 10.07 -10.79 -12.83
CA PHE A 63 8.65 -11.11 -12.74
C PHE A 63 8.38 -12.16 -11.67
N ASN A 64 9.05 -13.31 -11.73
CA ASN A 64 8.85 -14.41 -10.77
C ASN A 64 9.24 -14.01 -9.34
N VAL A 65 10.33 -13.26 -9.16
CA VAL A 65 10.77 -12.85 -7.81
C VAL A 65 9.77 -11.88 -7.19
N LEU A 66 9.24 -10.93 -7.94
CA LEU A 66 8.24 -9.98 -7.45
C LEU A 66 6.88 -10.65 -7.23
N SER A 67 6.42 -11.48 -8.16
CA SER A 67 5.17 -12.25 -7.99
C SER A 67 5.21 -13.09 -6.70
N LEU A 68 6.26 -13.88 -6.48
CA LEU A 68 6.42 -14.67 -5.25
C LEU A 68 6.49 -13.82 -3.98
N PHE A 69 7.13 -12.65 -4.06
CA PHE A 69 7.19 -11.73 -2.93
C PHE A 69 5.80 -11.18 -2.59
N LEU A 70 5.04 -10.75 -3.60
CA LEU A 70 3.70 -10.18 -3.42
C LEU A 70 2.70 -11.24 -2.95
N ASP A 71 2.78 -12.46 -3.47
CA ASP A 71 1.98 -13.59 -3.00
C ASP A 71 2.25 -13.89 -1.52
N ALA A 72 3.52 -13.81 -1.09
CA ALA A 72 3.86 -13.97 0.32
C ALA A 72 3.28 -12.82 1.16
N GLU A 73 3.39 -11.57 0.71
CA GLU A 73 2.84 -10.42 1.41
C GLU A 73 1.30 -10.49 1.55
N ILE A 74 0.60 -10.98 0.51
CA ILE A 74 -0.84 -11.28 0.56
C ILE A 74 -1.13 -12.39 1.56
N LYS A 75 -0.43 -13.53 1.45
CA LYS A 75 -0.64 -14.71 2.30
C LYS A 75 -0.44 -14.40 3.78
N TYR A 76 0.47 -13.49 4.11
CA TYR A 76 0.73 -13.03 5.47
C TYR A 76 -0.12 -11.81 5.88
N GLY A 77 -1.09 -11.39 5.06
CA GLY A 77 -2.03 -10.31 5.38
C GLY A 77 -1.40 -8.91 5.44
N LYS A 78 -0.24 -8.70 4.83
CA LYS A 78 0.47 -7.41 4.87
C LYS A 78 -0.06 -6.40 3.85
N ILE A 79 -0.70 -6.91 2.79
CA ILE A 79 -1.37 -6.11 1.77
C ILE A 79 -2.78 -6.64 1.50
N PRO A 80 -3.77 -5.75 1.28
CA PRO A 80 -5.19 -6.12 1.21
C PRO A 80 -5.61 -6.53 -0.22
N PHE A 81 -4.88 -7.45 -0.85
CA PHE A 81 -5.18 -7.92 -2.21
C PHE A 81 -5.51 -9.42 -2.19
N GLY A 82 -6.43 -9.84 -3.05
CA GLY A 82 -6.78 -11.26 -3.19
C GLY A 82 -5.74 -12.08 -3.96
N THR A 83 -5.08 -11.48 -4.95
CA THR A 83 -4.03 -12.09 -5.79
C THR A 83 -2.99 -11.04 -6.19
N SER A 84 -1.76 -11.46 -6.49
CA SER A 84 -0.66 -10.55 -6.86
C SER A 84 -0.89 -9.85 -8.20
N ASP A 85 -1.65 -10.45 -9.12
CA ASP A 85 -2.01 -9.88 -10.43
C ASP A 85 -2.85 -8.61 -10.33
N LYS A 86 -3.57 -8.43 -9.22
CA LYS A 86 -4.44 -7.26 -8.99
C LYS A 86 -3.70 -6.06 -8.40
N ILE A 87 -2.40 -6.18 -8.14
CA ILE A 87 -1.63 -5.13 -7.50
C ILE A 87 -1.27 -4.06 -8.54
N THR A 88 -1.70 -2.84 -8.29
CA THR A 88 -1.41 -1.70 -9.15
C THR A 88 -0.02 -1.14 -8.89
N VAL A 89 0.57 -0.50 -9.91
CA VAL A 89 1.88 0.14 -9.80
C VAL A 89 1.87 1.24 -8.73
N SER A 90 0.79 2.03 -8.67
CA SER A 90 0.61 3.12 -7.70
C SER A 90 0.64 2.62 -6.25
N PHE A 91 -0.07 1.52 -5.96
CA PHE A 91 -0.03 0.88 -4.65
C PHE A 91 1.38 0.37 -4.34
N PHE A 92 2.04 -0.29 -5.29
CA PHE A 92 3.37 -0.84 -5.07
C PHE A 92 4.40 0.23 -4.70
N VAL A 93 4.44 1.34 -5.44
CA VAL A 93 5.43 2.42 -5.20
C VAL A 93 5.16 3.23 -3.93
N THR A 94 3.90 3.27 -3.47
CA THR A 94 3.54 3.92 -2.21
C THR A 94 3.78 3.03 -1.00
N LYS A 95 3.54 1.72 -1.13
CA LYS A 95 3.69 0.74 -0.04
C LYS A 95 5.15 0.35 0.21
N TYR A 96 5.94 0.19 -0.85
CA TYR A 96 7.30 -0.36 -0.76
C TYR A 96 8.38 0.65 -1.11
N ARG A 97 9.44 0.67 -0.30
CA ARG A 97 10.66 1.43 -0.59
C ARG A 97 11.70 0.55 -1.25
N LEU A 98 12.64 1.17 -1.93
CA LEU A 98 13.75 0.46 -2.57
C LEU A 98 14.56 -0.38 -1.56
N GLN A 99 14.62 0.05 -0.30
CA GLN A 99 15.29 -0.68 0.79
C GLN A 99 14.56 -1.96 1.20
N ASP A 100 13.23 -1.98 1.14
CA ASP A 100 12.46 -3.17 1.49
C ASP A 100 12.63 -4.25 0.42
N LEU A 101 12.72 -3.84 -0.84
CA LEU A 101 13.01 -4.75 -1.95
C LEU A 101 14.42 -5.36 -1.88
N ARG A 102 15.38 -4.71 -1.20
CA ARG A 102 16.74 -5.29 -1.00
C ARG A 102 16.72 -6.53 -0.10
N LYS A 103 15.70 -6.69 0.73
CA LYS A 103 15.54 -7.85 1.62
C LYS A 103 15.04 -9.08 0.85
N ILE A 104 14.52 -8.89 -0.36
CA ILE A 104 14.02 -9.98 -1.20
C ILE A 104 15.21 -10.81 -1.70
N ARG A 105 15.19 -12.10 -1.38
CA ARG A 105 16.20 -13.06 -1.85
C ARG A 105 16.22 -13.07 -3.38
N ASN A 106 17.42 -13.04 -3.97
CA ASN A 106 17.64 -12.99 -5.42
C ASN A 106 17.25 -11.67 -6.10
N PHE A 107 16.95 -10.60 -5.34
CA PHE A 107 16.70 -9.26 -5.88
C PHE A 107 18.00 -8.45 -6.02
N GLY A 108 18.76 -8.82 -7.06
CA GLY A 108 20.07 -8.22 -7.37
C GLY A 108 20.01 -6.77 -7.85
N SER A 109 21.18 -6.16 -8.09
CA SER A 109 21.30 -4.82 -8.68
C SER A 109 20.63 -4.73 -10.05
N ASN A 110 20.82 -5.74 -10.90
CA ASN A 110 20.21 -5.76 -12.24
C ASN A 110 18.68 -5.81 -12.16
N ALA A 111 18.11 -6.64 -11.27
CA ALA A 111 16.67 -6.72 -11.05
C ALA A 111 16.11 -5.36 -10.58
N ARG A 112 16.83 -4.67 -9.70
CA ARG A 112 16.51 -3.30 -9.27
C ARG A 112 16.52 -2.31 -10.43
N SER A 113 17.60 -2.26 -11.20
CA SER A 113 17.69 -1.36 -12.35
C SER A 113 16.58 -1.61 -13.37
N CYS A 114 16.25 -2.89 -13.64
CA CYS A 114 15.14 -3.25 -14.51
C CYS A 114 13.80 -2.79 -13.94
N LEU A 115 13.54 -3.01 -12.65
CA LEU A 115 12.31 -2.54 -12.00
C LEU A 115 12.21 -1.01 -12.04
N THR A 116 13.26 -0.30 -11.63
CA THR A 116 13.28 1.17 -11.64
C THR A 116 13.05 1.71 -13.04
N LYS A 117 13.67 1.11 -14.06
CA LYS A 117 13.46 1.49 -15.46
C LYS A 117 12.02 1.24 -15.91
N ALA A 118 11.48 0.05 -15.62
CA ALA A 118 10.10 -0.30 -15.97
C ALA A 118 9.11 0.68 -15.33
N LEU A 119 9.32 1.02 -14.06
CA LEU A 119 8.48 1.99 -13.36
C LEU A 119 8.62 3.39 -13.96
N SER A 120 9.85 3.84 -14.27
CA SER A 120 10.10 5.16 -14.84
C SER A 120 9.51 5.33 -16.24
N ASP A 121 9.54 4.27 -17.05
CA ASP A 121 8.94 4.27 -18.40
C ASP A 121 7.42 4.48 -18.34
N HIS A 122 6.80 4.14 -17.21
CA HIS A 122 5.38 4.40 -16.91
C HIS A 122 5.14 5.63 -16.02
N GLY A 123 6.16 6.46 -15.78
CA GLY A 123 6.04 7.71 -15.00
C GLY A 123 6.09 7.55 -13.48
N TYR A 124 6.41 6.36 -12.98
CA TYR A 124 6.50 6.06 -11.55
C TYR A 124 7.95 6.03 -11.06
N THR A 125 8.16 6.41 -9.80
CA THR A 125 9.49 6.35 -9.17
C THR A 125 9.39 5.72 -7.80
N LEU A 126 10.26 4.75 -7.52
CA LEU A 126 10.38 4.16 -6.19
C LEU A 126 11.06 5.13 -5.24
N LEU A 127 10.51 5.25 -4.03
CA LEU A 127 11.14 6.00 -2.96
C LEU A 127 12.43 5.30 -2.48
N PRO A 128 13.48 6.07 -2.18
CA PRO A 128 14.80 5.54 -1.78
C PRO A 128 14.81 4.81 -0.44
#